data_AF-A0A3A6N2U3-F1
#
_entry.id   AF-A0A3A6N2U3-F1
#
_cell.length_a   1.000
_cell.length_b   1.000
_cell.length_c   1.000
_cell.angle_alpha   90.00
_cell.angle_beta   90.00
_cell.angle_gamma   90.00
#
_symmetry.space_group_name_H-M   'P 1'
#
loop_
_entity.id
_entity.type
_entity.pdbx_description
1 polymer ?
#
loop_
_entity_poly.entity_id
_entity_poly.type
_entity_poly.pdbx_seq_one_letter_code
_entity_poly.pdbx_strand_id
1 'polypeptide(L)'
;MQARKINKRFFVVTLGAVFLSLVCLLAFYGLFLKEGARQALAAAGSGAVAITVNGRGEVRAAPDYGRVRVGVATQSTSAREAQLANDRTVEAVIAAMKAQGIAKENIQTGEYSIWPEYN
;
A
#
# COMPACT_ATOMS: atom_id res chain seq x y z
N MET A 1 62.88 -60.23 49.09
CA MET A 1 63.54 -59.92 47.80
C MET A 1 62.77 -58.82 47.08
N GLN A 2 63.48 -57.71 46.82
CA GLN A 2 63.23 -56.57 45.92
C GLN A 2 61.80 -56.01 45.68
N ALA A 3 61.66 -54.75 46.09
CA ALA A 3 60.57 -53.83 45.81
C ALA A 3 60.50 -53.44 44.31
N ARG A 4 59.32 -53.62 43.70
CA ARG A 4 59.00 -53.08 42.37
C ARG A 4 58.71 -51.58 42.52
N LYS A 5 59.74 -50.74 42.33
CA LYS A 5 59.63 -49.27 42.34
C LYS A 5 58.65 -48.85 41.24
N ILE A 6 57.41 -48.53 41.61
CA ILE A 6 56.48 -47.81 40.73
C ILE A 6 57.05 -46.40 40.55
N ASN A 7 57.32 -46.02 39.30
CA ASN A 7 57.97 -44.75 38.98
C ASN A 7 57.04 -43.58 39.36
N LYS A 8 57.35 -42.91 40.47
CA LYS A 8 56.65 -41.70 40.96
C LYS A 8 56.40 -40.65 39.87
N ARG A 9 57.30 -40.58 38.87
CA ARG A 9 57.19 -39.71 37.69
C ARG A 9 55.96 -39.99 36.83
N PHE A 10 55.57 -41.25 36.65
CA PHE A 10 54.40 -41.62 35.83
C PHE A 10 53.09 -41.24 36.53
N PHE A 11 53.02 -41.43 37.86
CA PHE A 11 51.86 -41.06 38.68
C PHE A 11 51.68 -39.54 38.82
N VAL A 12 52.77 -38.78 38.92
CA VAL A 12 52.73 -37.31 39.01
C VAL A 12 52.29 -36.68 37.67
N VAL A 13 52.69 -37.26 36.53
CA VAL A 13 52.29 -36.76 35.20
C VAL A 13 50.81 -37.04 34.90
N THR A 14 50.30 -38.23 35.26
CA THR A 14 48.87 -38.54 35.07
C THR A 14 47.98 -37.72 36.00
N LEU A 15 48.38 -37.51 37.25
CA LEU A 15 47.66 -36.66 38.20
C LEU A 15 47.66 -35.18 37.76
N GLY A 16 48.78 -34.70 37.21
CA GLY A 16 48.87 -33.35 36.62
C GLY A 16 48.00 -33.16 35.38
N ALA A 17 47.90 -34.16 34.51
CA ALA A 17 47.05 -34.12 33.31
C ALA A 17 45.55 -34.11 33.66
N VAL A 18 45.14 -34.86 34.68
CA VAL A 18 43.76 -34.86 35.19
C VAL A 18 43.42 -33.53 35.87
N PHE A 19 44.36 -32.94 36.60
CA PHE A 19 44.17 -31.61 37.18
C PHE A 19 44.05 -30.53 36.10
N LEU A 20 44.86 -30.59 35.05
CA LEU A 20 44.80 -29.64 33.94
C LEU A 20 43.49 -29.78 33.13
N SER A 21 43.00 -30.99 32.91
CA SER A 21 41.72 -31.21 32.21
C SER A 21 40.51 -30.75 33.05
N LEU A 22 40.55 -30.92 34.37
CA LEU A 22 39.52 -30.40 35.29
C LEU A 22 39.49 -28.87 35.29
N VAL A 23 40.67 -28.23 35.32
CA VAL A 23 40.79 -26.76 35.24
C VAL A 23 40.28 -26.25 33.89
N CYS A 24 40.59 -26.93 32.78
CA CYS A 24 40.05 -26.59 31.46
C CYS A 24 38.53 -26.76 31.38
N LEU A 25 37.96 -27.81 31.97
CA LEU A 25 36.50 -28.01 32.01
C LEU A 25 35.80 -26.90 32.82
N LEU A 26 36.37 -26.50 33.96
CA LEU A 26 35.84 -25.40 34.77
C LEU A 26 35.95 -24.04 34.05
N ALA A 27 37.06 -23.79 33.36
CA ALA A 27 37.25 -22.58 32.56
C ALA A 27 36.26 -22.53 31.38
N PHE A 28 36.03 -23.67 30.72
CA PHE A 28 35.08 -23.79 29.62
C PHE A 28 33.63 -23.61 30.08
N TYR A 29 33.27 -24.17 31.24
CA TYR A 29 31.96 -23.98 31.88
C TYR A 29 31.72 -22.49 32.24
N GLY A 30 32.76 -21.81 32.73
CA GLY A 30 32.71 -20.38 33.04
C GLY A 30 32.55 -19.48 31.81
N LEU A 31 33.15 -19.86 30.66
CA LEU A 31 32.92 -19.15 29.39
C LEU A 31 31.51 -19.39 28.85
N PHE A 32 30.99 -20.62 28.97
CA PHE A 32 29.65 -20.99 28.48
C PHE A 32 28.53 -20.21 29.20
N LEU A 33 28.69 -19.97 30.51
CA LEU A 33 27.74 -19.19 31.31
C LEU A 33 27.71 -17.70 30.94
N LYS A 34 28.83 -17.14 30.46
CA LYS A 34 28.91 -15.72 30.09
C LYS A 34 28.22 -15.41 28.76
N GLU A 35 28.19 -16.36 27.83
CA GLU A 35 27.58 -16.14 26.51
C GLU A 35 26.04 -16.03 26.61
N GLY A 36 25.41 -16.82 27.49
CA GLY A 36 23.98 -16.72 27.77
C GLY A 36 23.57 -15.38 28.41
N ALA A 37 24.43 -14.81 29.26
CA ALA A 37 24.16 -13.51 29.89
C ALA A 37 24.18 -12.34 28.89
N ARG A 38 24.99 -12.43 27.83
CA ARG A 38 25.04 -11.42 26.75
C ARG A 38 23.77 -11.42 25.91
N GLN A 39 23.21 -12.59 25.61
CA GLN A 39 21.92 -12.70 24.90
C GLN A 39 20.75 -12.18 25.75
N ALA A 40 20.79 -12.39 27.07
CA ALA A 40 19.77 -11.84 27.97
C ALA A 40 19.79 -10.31 28.05
N LEU A 41 20.98 -9.70 28.09
CA LEU A 41 21.10 -8.23 28.13
C LEU A 41 20.77 -7.57 26.78
N ALA A 42 21.11 -8.21 25.66
CA ALA A 42 20.73 -7.74 24.33
C ALA A 42 19.20 -7.80 24.10
N ALA A 43 18.53 -8.80 24.67
CA ALA A 43 17.06 -8.90 24.64
C ALA A 43 16.37 -7.86 25.55
N ALA A 44 17.03 -7.39 26.61
CA ALA A 44 16.48 -6.38 27.51
C ALA A 44 16.49 -4.95 26.94
N GLY A 45 17.28 -4.69 25.88
CA GLY A 45 17.45 -3.37 25.26
C GLY A 45 16.56 -3.08 24.04
N SER A 46 15.73 -4.03 23.59
CA SER A 46 14.92 -3.88 22.37
C SER A 46 13.49 -3.41 22.60
N GLY A 47 13.25 -2.66 23.69
CA GLY A 47 11.99 -1.94 23.88
C GLY A 47 11.93 -0.74 22.94
N ALA A 48 11.53 -0.98 21.68
CA ALA A 48 11.34 0.08 20.70
C ALA A 48 10.28 1.07 21.21
N VAL A 49 10.71 2.27 21.61
CA VAL A 49 9.81 3.37 21.96
C VAL A 49 9.23 3.92 20.66
N ALA A 50 8.05 3.42 20.29
CA ALA A 50 7.33 3.85 19.09
C ALA A 50 6.01 4.52 19.50
N ILE A 51 5.75 5.71 18.94
CA ILE A 51 4.44 6.35 19.01
C ILE A 51 3.74 6.04 17.69
N THR A 52 2.73 5.16 17.73
CA THR A 52 1.92 4.83 16.58
C THR A 52 0.66 5.69 16.56
N VAL A 53 0.50 6.50 15.53
CA VAL A 53 -0.70 7.30 15.29
C VAL A 53 -1.44 6.77 14.06
N ASN A 54 -2.73 6.51 14.21
CA ASN A 54 -3.63 6.19 13.11
C ASN A 54 -4.56 7.38 12.89
N GLY A 55 -4.43 8.06 11.75
CA GLY A 55 -5.31 9.14 11.33
C GLY A 55 -6.21 8.71 10.18
N ARG A 56 -7.52 8.98 10.30
CA ARG A 56 -8.47 8.86 9.19
C ARG A 56 -9.01 10.25 8.86
N GLY A 57 -8.75 10.73 7.64
CA GLY A 57 -9.35 11.94 7.11
C GLY A 57 -10.55 11.58 6.24
N GLU A 58 -11.69 12.21 6.50
CA GLU A 58 -12.87 12.12 5.66
C GLU A 58 -13.28 13.54 5.27
N VAL A 59 -13.48 13.78 3.97
CA VAL A 59 -13.96 15.06 3.47
C VAL A 59 -15.28 14.80 2.75
N ARG A 60 -16.33 15.48 3.21
CA ARG A 60 -17.64 15.50 2.56
C ARG A 60 -17.84 16.88 1.96
N ALA A 61 -17.99 16.92 0.64
CA ALA A 61 -18.31 18.14 -0.10
C ALA A 61 -19.56 17.89 -0.95
N ALA A 62 -20.41 18.91 -1.05
CA ALA A 62 -21.52 18.89 -1.98
C ALA A 62 -20.99 19.10 -3.42
N PRO A 63 -21.58 18.45 -4.44
CA PRO A 63 -21.28 18.76 -5.84
C PRO A 63 -21.59 20.22 -6.17
N ASP A 64 -20.74 20.86 -6.95
CA ASP A 64 -20.77 22.29 -7.28
C ASP A 64 -21.26 22.60 -8.71
N TYR A 65 -21.25 21.61 -9.61
CA TYR A 65 -21.86 21.71 -10.93
C TYR A 65 -22.41 20.38 -11.44
N GLY A 66 -23.32 20.46 -12.43
CA GLY A 66 -23.89 19.31 -13.12
C GLY A 66 -23.82 19.47 -14.64
N ARG A 67 -23.78 18.37 -15.38
CA ARG A 67 -23.80 18.36 -16.85
C ARG A 67 -25.01 17.58 -17.35
N VAL A 68 -25.82 18.21 -18.20
CA VAL A 68 -26.99 17.60 -18.85
C VAL A 68 -26.75 17.53 -20.35
N ARG A 69 -27.11 16.42 -20.99
CA ARG A 69 -27.10 16.27 -22.45
C ARG A 69 -28.53 16.18 -22.95
N VAL A 70 -28.86 17.00 -23.94
CA VAL A 70 -30.17 17.01 -24.61
C VAL A 70 -29.93 16.72 -26.08
N GLY A 71 -30.64 15.73 -26.62
CA GLY A 71 -30.60 15.40 -28.04
C GLY A 71 -31.89 15.83 -28.73
N VAL A 72 -31.77 16.31 -29.97
CA VAL A 72 -32.90 16.65 -30.83
C VAL A 72 -32.83 15.77 -32.08
N ALA A 73 -33.86 14.95 -32.29
CA ALA A 73 -33.99 14.09 -33.47
C ALA A 73 -35.22 14.52 -34.27
N THR A 74 -35.05 14.64 -35.59
CA THR A 74 -36.12 15.01 -36.53
C THR A 74 -36.05 14.09 -37.74
N GLN A 75 -37.21 13.71 -38.24
CA GLN A 75 -37.36 12.89 -39.44
C GLN A 75 -38.17 13.68 -40.48
N SER A 76 -37.76 13.60 -41.74
CA SER A 76 -38.52 14.13 -42.87
C SER A 76 -38.23 13.33 -44.14
N THR A 77 -39.07 13.50 -45.16
CA THR A 77 -38.91 12.87 -46.48
C THR A 77 -37.66 13.37 -47.21
N SER A 78 -37.19 14.57 -46.91
CA SER A 78 -35.96 15.15 -47.45
C SER A 78 -34.96 15.49 -46.35
N ALA A 79 -33.68 15.20 -46.59
CA ALA A 79 -32.59 15.57 -45.68
C ALA A 79 -32.56 17.07 -45.37
N ARG A 80 -32.87 17.93 -46.36
CA ARG A 80 -32.91 19.38 -46.19
C ARG A 80 -34.03 19.81 -45.24
N GLU A 81 -35.20 19.20 -45.37
CA GLU A 81 -36.34 19.51 -44.50
C GLU A 81 -36.10 19.00 -43.09
N ALA A 82 -35.52 17.80 -42.94
CA ALA A 82 -35.15 17.24 -41.65
C ALA A 82 -34.15 18.15 -40.91
N GLN A 83 -33.16 18.67 -41.62
CA GLN A 83 -32.18 19.62 -41.07
C GLN A 83 -32.86 20.94 -40.65
N LEU A 84 -33.64 21.58 -41.52
CA LEU A 84 -34.31 22.85 -41.20
C LEU A 84 -35.28 22.70 -40.01
N ALA A 85 -35.97 21.56 -39.90
CA ALA A 85 -36.82 21.25 -38.75
C ALA A 85 -35.98 21.05 -37.48
N ASN A 86 -34.81 20.41 -37.59
CA ASN A 86 -33.89 20.23 -36.46
C ASN A 86 -33.38 21.57 -35.95
N ASP A 87 -32.88 22.42 -36.86
CA ASP A 87 -32.30 23.72 -36.53
C ASP A 87 -33.29 24.59 -35.76
N ARG A 88 -34.54 24.66 -36.22
CA ARG A 88 -35.62 25.40 -35.52
C ARG A 88 -35.90 24.84 -34.12
N THR A 89 -35.87 23.52 -33.99
CA THR A 89 -36.13 22.85 -32.71
C THR A 89 -34.98 23.10 -31.73
N VAL A 90 -33.73 23.03 -32.20
CA VAL A 90 -32.54 23.33 -31.41
C VAL A 90 -32.54 24.79 -30.95
N GLU A 91 -32.86 25.73 -31.83
CA GLU A 91 -33.00 27.16 -31.47
C GLU A 91 -34.04 27.37 -30.37
N ALA A 92 -35.20 26.71 -30.46
CA ALA A 92 -36.25 26.78 -29.45
C ALA A 92 -35.78 26.21 -28.10
N VAL A 93 -35.06 25.08 -28.10
CA VAL A 93 -34.50 24.48 -26.88
C VAL A 93 -33.46 25.41 -26.26
N ILE A 94 -32.56 25.99 -27.05
CA ILE A 94 -31.55 26.94 -26.56
C ILE A 94 -32.23 28.19 -25.99
N ALA A 95 -33.28 28.70 -26.63
CA ALA A 95 -34.04 29.84 -26.14
C ALA A 95 -34.73 29.53 -24.79
N ALA A 96 -35.32 28.34 -24.67
CA ALA A 96 -35.92 27.89 -23.41
C ALA A 96 -34.87 27.77 -22.29
N MET A 97 -33.69 27.21 -22.58
CA MET A 97 -32.59 27.12 -21.60
C MET A 97 -32.12 28.50 -21.13
N LYS A 98 -31.97 29.46 -22.06
CA LYS A 98 -31.63 30.84 -21.71
C LYS A 98 -32.72 31.51 -20.86
N ALA A 99 -33.99 31.26 -21.17
CA ALA A 99 -35.12 31.78 -20.40
C ALA A 99 -35.15 31.24 -18.96
N GLN A 100 -34.62 30.03 -18.72
CA GLN A 100 -34.44 29.45 -17.39
C GLN A 100 -33.19 29.98 -16.66
N GLY A 101 -32.47 30.96 -17.24
CA GLY A 101 -31.30 31.57 -16.61
C GLY A 101 -29.98 30.83 -16.85
N ILE A 102 -29.96 29.84 -17.74
CA ILE A 102 -28.71 29.18 -18.13
C ILE A 102 -27.90 30.14 -19.02
N ALA A 103 -26.73 30.51 -18.52
CA ALA A 103 -25.82 31.42 -19.20
C ALA A 103 -25.34 30.82 -20.53
N LYS A 104 -25.17 31.66 -21.57
CA LYS A 104 -24.85 31.19 -22.94
C LYS A 104 -23.53 30.43 -22.99
N GLU A 105 -22.56 30.80 -22.16
CA GLU A 105 -21.26 30.15 -22.06
C GLU A 105 -21.36 28.68 -21.60
N ASN A 106 -22.42 28.35 -20.87
CA ASN A 106 -22.69 27.00 -20.35
C ASN A 106 -23.48 26.14 -21.32
N ILE A 107 -23.90 26.68 -22.47
CA ILE A 107 -24.63 25.95 -23.51
C ILE A 107 -23.65 25.61 -24.63
N GLN A 108 -23.46 24.30 -24.88
CA GLN A 108 -22.60 23.81 -25.95
C GLN A 108 -23.39 22.84 -26.83
N THR A 109 -23.41 23.12 -28.14
CA THR A 109 -23.94 22.20 -29.15
C THR A 109 -22.86 21.19 -29.53
N GLY A 110 -23.23 19.90 -29.54
CA GLY A 110 -22.32 18.80 -29.81
C GLY A 110 -22.41 18.25 -31.23
N GLU A 111 -22.11 16.96 -31.35
CA GLU A 111 -22.15 16.16 -32.58
C GLU A 111 -23.47 16.31 -33.34
N TYR A 112 -23.40 16.52 -34.66
CA TYR A 112 -24.53 16.47 -35.57
C TYR A 112 -24.39 15.24 -36.47
N SER A 113 -25.46 14.44 -36.58
CA SER A 113 -25.48 13.26 -37.44
C SER A 113 -26.80 13.16 -38.19
N ILE A 114 -26.74 12.76 -39.45
CA ILE A 114 -27.91 12.53 -40.30
C ILE A 114 -27.75 11.18 -40.98
N TRP A 115 -28.80 10.37 -40.91
CA TRP A 115 -28.82 9.02 -41.45
C TRP A 115 -30.10 8.81 -42.26
N PRO A 116 -30.04 8.15 -43.42
CA PRO A 116 -31.26 7.73 -44.11
C PRO A 116 -31.95 6.63 -43.30
N GLU A 117 -33.27 6.72 -43.17
CA GLU A 117 -34.11 5.71 -42.52
C GLU A 117 -34.91 5.01 -43.61
N TYR A 118 -34.75 3.69 -43.70
CA TYR A 118 -35.44 2.83 -44.67
C TYR A 118 -36.44 1.97 -43.90
N ASN A 119 -37.64 2.48 -43.69
CA ASN A 119 -38.76 1.81 -43.03
C ASN A 119 -39.87 1.43 -44.01
#